data_AF-A0A9D8ZV91-F1
#
_entry.id   AF-A0A9D8ZV91-F1
#
_cell.length_a   1.000
_cell.length_b   1.000
_cell.length_c   1.000
_cell.angle_alpha   90.00
_cell.angle_beta   90.00
_cell.angle_gamma   90.00
#
_symmetry.space_group_name_H-M   'P 1'
#
loop_
_entity.id
_entity.type
_entity.pdbx_description
1 polymer ?
#
loop_
_entity_poly.entity_id
_entity_poly.type
_entity_poly.pdbx_seq_one_letter_code
_entity_poly.pdbx_strand_id
1 'polypeptide(L)'
;MKIAYLFILLILISSCTAFENENNELAYRWESNELVIENGTSETFYYAAFEQEILAVIDWAPVSTEENELLPNSFKTIKSEDIYEYEPGDTIVLFYWSGSEPPYEIFESVKIET
;
A
#
# COMPACT_ATOMS: atom_id res chain seq x y z
N MET A 1 -15.93 -36.66 -22.65
CA MET A 1 -15.69 -35.83 -21.44
C MET A 1 -14.20 -35.55 -21.23
N LYS A 2 -13.49 -34.97 -22.22
CA LYS A 2 -12.05 -34.66 -22.10
C LYS A 2 -11.69 -33.19 -22.44
N ILE A 3 -12.66 -32.40 -22.91
CA ILE A 3 -12.44 -31.03 -23.39
C ILE A 3 -12.66 -29.99 -22.28
N ALA A 4 -13.42 -30.33 -21.23
CA ALA A 4 -13.72 -29.40 -20.13
C ALA A 4 -12.53 -29.10 -19.21
N TYR A 5 -11.52 -29.96 -19.15
CA TYR A 5 -10.35 -29.75 -18.28
C TYR A 5 -9.33 -28.77 -18.85
N LEU A 6 -9.33 -28.51 -20.16
CA LEU A 6 -8.36 -27.61 -20.79
C LEU A 6 -8.68 -26.12 -20.49
N PHE A 7 -9.97 -25.79 -20.32
CA PHE A 7 -10.40 -24.41 -20.05
C PHE A 7 -10.14 -23.98 -18.61
N ILE A 8 -10.16 -24.90 -17.65
CA ILE A 8 -9.92 -24.58 -16.23
C ILE A 8 -8.45 -24.24 -15.97
N LEU A 9 -7.52 -24.83 -16.73
CA LEU A 9 -6.09 -24.57 -16.57
C LEU A 9 -5.64 -23.20 -17.10
N LEU A 10 -6.39 -22.65 -18.06
CA LEU A 10 -6.05 -21.39 -18.75
C LEU A 10 -6.48 -20.14 -17.96
N ILE A 11 -7.43 -20.28 -17.04
CA ILE A 11 -7.92 -19.17 -16.20
C ILE A 11 -6.96 -18.91 -15.02
N LEU A 12 -6.17 -19.89 -14.60
CA LEU A 12 -5.26 -19.77 -13.45
C LEU A 12 -4.01 -18.91 -13.71
N ILE A 13 -3.70 -18.56 -14.97
CA ILE A 13 -2.48 -17.83 -15.33
C ILE A 13 -2.71 -16.31 -15.43
N SER A 14 -3.96 -15.84 -15.43
CA SER A 14 -4.31 -14.43 -15.65
C SER A 14 -4.46 -13.60 -14.38
N SER A 15 -4.17 -14.17 -13.20
CA SER A 15 -4.25 -13.45 -11.92
C SER A 15 -2.88 -13.12 -11.32
N CYS A 16 -1.84 -13.08 -12.14
CA CYS A 16 -0.58 -12.44 -11.77
C CYS A 16 -0.72 -10.95 -12.05
N THR A 17 -1.21 -10.18 -11.08
CA THR A 17 -1.05 -8.72 -11.07
C THR A 17 0.45 -8.46 -11.04
N ALA A 18 1.01 -7.98 -12.16
CA ALA A 18 2.43 -7.73 -12.28
C ALA A 18 2.82 -6.61 -11.32
N PHE A 19 3.86 -6.87 -10.53
CA PHE A 19 4.56 -5.83 -9.79
C PHE A 19 5.38 -5.01 -10.80
N GLU A 20 5.07 -3.72 -10.97
CA GLU A 20 5.61 -2.89 -12.07
C GLU A 20 6.77 -1.96 -11.66
N ASN A 21 7.15 -1.92 -10.38
CA ASN A 21 8.18 -1.01 -9.89
C ASN A 21 9.61 -1.55 -10.09
N GLU A 22 10.22 -1.17 -11.22
CA GLU A 22 11.60 -1.52 -11.59
C GLU A 22 12.66 -0.53 -11.05
N ASN A 23 12.24 0.56 -10.41
CA ASN A 23 13.11 1.72 -10.11
C ASN A 23 13.86 1.62 -8.77
N ASN A 24 13.71 0.52 -8.03
CA ASN A 24 14.29 0.34 -6.69
C ASN A 24 13.89 1.50 -5.73
N GLU A 25 12.61 1.84 -5.73
CA GLU A 25 12.03 2.91 -4.90
C GLU A 25 10.69 2.46 -4.29
N LEU A 26 10.18 3.22 -3.32
CA LEU A 26 8.77 3.12 -2.92
C LEU A 26 7.94 3.96 -3.90
N ALA A 27 6.87 3.37 -4.42
CA ALA A 27 5.92 4.06 -5.29
C ALA A 27 4.50 3.87 -4.76
N TYR A 28 3.60 4.78 -5.10
CA TYR A 28 2.20 4.71 -4.72
C TYR A 28 1.32 5.30 -5.81
N ARG A 29 0.08 4.81 -5.91
CA ARG A 29 -0.93 5.34 -6.83
C ARG A 29 -2.33 5.08 -6.30
N TRP A 30 -3.27 5.88 -6.78
CA TRP A 30 -4.70 5.70 -6.51
C TRP A 30 -5.35 5.02 -7.71
N GLU A 31 -5.94 3.84 -7.51
CA GLU A 31 -6.63 3.08 -8.56
C GLU A 31 -7.97 2.58 -8.05
N SER A 32 -9.06 2.90 -8.75
CA SER A 32 -10.38 2.31 -8.50
C SER A 32 -10.84 2.32 -7.02
N ASN A 33 -10.58 3.41 -6.29
CA ASN A 33 -10.86 3.58 -4.85
C ASN A 33 -9.95 2.78 -3.90
N GLU A 34 -8.76 2.42 -4.38
CA GLU A 34 -7.74 1.75 -3.60
C GLU A 34 -6.42 2.53 -3.70
N LEU A 35 -5.71 2.64 -2.58
CA LEU A 35 -4.32 3.07 -2.53
C LEU A 35 -3.45 1.84 -2.76
N VAL A 36 -2.72 1.82 -3.87
CA VAL A 36 -1.71 0.80 -4.15
C VAL A 36 -0.35 1.35 -3.75
N ILE A 37 0.36 0.61 -2.89
CA ILE A 37 1.71 0.93 -2.42
C ILE A 37 2.64 -0.18 -2.91
N GLU A 38 3.71 0.20 -3.61
CA GLU A 38 4.68 -0.70 -4.20
C GLU A 38 6.06 -0.50 -3.60
N ASN A 39 6.69 -1.58 -3.19
CA ASN A 39 8.06 -1.58 -2.70
C ASN A 39 9.00 -2.24 -3.69
N GLY A 40 9.62 -1.44 -4.55
CA GLY A 40 10.64 -1.89 -5.51
C GLY A 40 11.99 -2.14 -4.89
N THR A 41 12.16 -1.87 -3.60
CA THR A 41 13.46 -1.94 -2.93
C THR A 41 13.79 -3.37 -2.48
N SER A 42 15.03 -3.56 -2.01
CA SER A 42 15.45 -4.80 -1.34
C SER A 42 15.15 -4.84 0.17
N GLU A 43 14.53 -3.80 0.74
CA GLU A 43 14.28 -3.69 2.18
C GLU A 43 12.80 -3.89 2.51
N THR A 44 12.50 -4.38 3.71
CA THR A 44 11.13 -4.42 4.24
C THR A 44 10.79 -3.06 4.81
N PHE A 45 9.62 -2.55 4.43
CA PHE A 45 9.04 -1.34 4.98
C PHE A 45 7.74 -1.66 5.72
N TYR A 46 7.31 -0.72 6.55
CA TYR A 46 5.98 -0.68 7.13
C TYR A 46 5.30 0.61 6.71
N TYR A 47 3.97 0.62 6.68
CA TYR A 47 3.20 1.77 6.23
C TYR A 47 2.03 2.14 7.16
N ALA A 48 1.56 3.36 7.03
CA ALA A 48 0.28 3.79 7.58
C ALA A 48 -0.31 4.89 6.69
N ALA A 49 -1.61 4.84 6.43
CA ALA A 49 -2.30 5.83 5.63
C ALA A 49 -3.41 6.48 6.46
N PHE A 50 -3.48 7.80 6.42
CA PHE A 50 -4.46 8.59 7.15
C PHE A 50 -5.05 9.68 6.25
N GLU A 51 -6.28 10.08 6.55
CA GLU A 51 -6.78 11.37 6.09
C GLU A 51 -5.93 12.51 6.75
N GLN A 52 -5.70 13.59 6.01
CA GLN A 52 -4.78 14.66 6.40
C GLN A 52 -5.24 15.46 7.63
N GLU A 53 -6.52 15.79 7.75
CA GLU A 53 -7.07 16.54 8.88
C GLU A 53 -6.96 15.77 10.20
N ILE A 54 -7.02 14.43 10.17
CA ILE A 54 -6.84 13.60 11.37
C ILE A 54 -5.44 13.75 11.97
N LEU A 55 -4.42 14.09 11.16
CA LEU A 55 -3.04 14.23 11.64
C LEU A 55 -2.88 15.28 12.74
N ALA A 56 -3.77 16.29 12.78
CA ALA A 56 -3.75 17.31 13.82
C ALA A 56 -4.18 16.78 15.20
N VAL A 57 -4.83 15.63 15.25
CA VAL A 57 -5.42 15.05 16.48
C VAL A 57 -4.84 13.67 16.84
N ILE A 58 -4.00 13.08 16.00
CA ILE A 58 -3.25 11.86 16.35
C ILE A 58 -2.20 12.18 17.41
N ASP A 59 -2.25 11.49 18.55
CA ASP A 59 -1.24 11.52 19.62
C ASP A 59 -0.49 10.19 19.81
N TRP A 60 -0.66 9.26 18.88
CA TRP A 60 -0.08 7.91 18.87
C TRP A 60 0.68 7.63 17.57
N ALA A 61 1.58 6.64 17.59
CA ALA A 61 2.32 6.22 16.39
C ALA A 61 1.97 4.78 16.02
N PRO A 62 1.82 4.46 14.73
CA PRO A 62 1.61 3.10 14.28
C PRO A 62 2.84 2.24 14.59
N VAL A 63 2.61 1.01 15.02
CA VAL A 63 3.69 0.03 15.27
C VAL A 63 3.84 -0.91 14.08
N SER A 64 5.04 -1.47 13.90
CA SER A 64 5.32 -2.46 12.86
C SER A 64 4.59 -3.78 13.16
N THR A 65 3.72 -4.23 12.25
CA THR A 65 2.95 -5.47 12.32
C THR A 65 2.94 -6.20 10.98
N GLU A 66 2.47 -7.46 10.93
CA GLU A 66 2.30 -8.20 9.66
C GLU A 66 1.24 -7.56 8.74
N GLU A 67 0.28 -6.83 9.30
CA GLU A 67 -0.80 -6.20 8.55
C GLU A 67 -0.28 -5.04 7.69
N ASN A 68 0.57 -4.21 8.31
CA ASN A 68 1.18 -3.05 7.68
C ASN A 68 2.60 -3.31 7.15
N GLU A 69 3.02 -4.57 7.05
CA GLU A 69 4.28 -4.96 6.43
C GLU A 69 4.19 -4.86 4.90
N LEU A 70 5.24 -4.30 4.31
CA LEU A 70 5.44 -4.19 2.87
C LEU A 70 6.78 -4.81 2.49
N LEU A 71 6.72 -6.06 2.01
CA LEU A 71 7.89 -6.87 1.68
C LEU A 71 8.66 -6.32 0.47
N PRO A 72 9.96 -6.64 0.32
CA PRO A 72 10.74 -6.32 -0.87
C PRO A 72 10.08 -6.84 -2.15
N ASN A 73 10.10 -6.03 -3.20
CA ASN A 73 9.55 -6.34 -4.53
C ASN A 73 8.08 -6.82 -4.48
N SER A 74 7.28 -6.16 -3.66
CA SER A 74 5.88 -6.50 -3.44
C SER A 74 5.00 -5.26 -3.41
N PHE A 75 3.69 -5.46 -3.53
CA PHE A 75 2.71 -4.40 -3.40
C PHE A 75 1.66 -4.74 -2.33
N LYS A 76 1.08 -3.69 -1.76
CA LYS A 76 -0.09 -3.75 -0.90
C LYS A 76 -1.16 -2.83 -1.45
N THR A 77 -2.41 -3.25 -1.25
CA THR A 77 -3.58 -2.49 -1.66
C THR A 77 -4.41 -2.20 -0.41
N ILE A 78 -4.71 -0.94 -0.18
CA ILE A 78 -5.57 -0.47 0.90
C ILE A 78 -6.83 0.07 0.25
N LYS A 79 -8.00 -0.42 0.64
CA LYS A 79 -9.23 0.18 0.15
C LYS A 79 -9.47 1.51 0.84
N SER A 80 -10.05 2.46 0.11
CA SER A 80 -10.53 3.74 0.67
C SER A 80 -11.34 3.58 1.97
N GLU A 81 -12.24 2.59 2.02
CA GLU A 81 -13.08 2.32 3.20
C GLU A 81 -12.29 1.89 4.46
N ASP A 82 -11.06 1.41 4.28
CA ASP A 82 -10.17 0.98 5.36
C ASP A 82 -9.24 2.11 5.81
N ILE A 83 -9.22 3.25 5.10
CA ILE A 83 -8.45 4.44 5.51
C ILE A 83 -9.30 5.22 6.51
N TYR A 84 -8.76 5.38 7.71
CA TYR A 84 -9.48 5.98 8.84
C TYR A 84 -9.93 7.42 8.52
N GLU A 85 -11.25 7.65 8.66
CA GLU A 85 -11.97 8.94 8.42
C GLU A 85 -11.85 9.49 6.99
N TYR A 86 -11.46 8.67 6.01
CA TYR A 86 -11.40 9.11 4.62
C TYR A 86 -12.79 9.26 3.97
N GLU A 87 -13.03 10.41 3.34
CA GLU A 87 -14.12 10.63 2.38
C GLU A 87 -13.60 10.90 0.95
N PRO A 88 -14.39 10.61 -0.10
CA PRO A 88 -13.97 10.86 -1.48
C PRO A 88 -13.61 12.34 -1.74
N GLY A 89 -12.36 12.57 -2.15
CA GLY A 89 -11.81 13.90 -2.42
C GLY A 89 -10.89 14.41 -1.32
N ASP A 90 -10.80 13.69 -0.21
CA ASP A 90 -9.86 14.03 0.85
C ASP A 90 -8.42 13.72 0.46
N THR A 91 -7.49 14.43 1.11
CA THR A 91 -6.06 14.18 0.94
C THR A 91 -5.64 13.05 1.86
N ILE A 92 -5.02 12.02 1.29
CA ILE A 92 -4.40 10.92 2.04
C ILE A 92 -2.93 11.23 2.25
N VAL A 93 -2.45 11.02 3.48
CA VAL A 93 -1.04 11.06 3.84
C VAL A 93 -0.57 9.64 4.13
N LEU A 94 0.41 9.19 3.35
CA LEU A 94 1.07 7.90 3.50
C LEU A 94 2.40 8.07 4.25
N PHE A 95 2.51 7.45 5.41
CA PHE A 95 3.75 7.27 6.15
C PHE A 95 4.35 5.91 5.84
N TYR A 96 5.68 5.85 5.77
CA TYR A 96 6.41 4.60 5.69
C TYR A 96 7.71 4.66 6.50
N TRP A 97 8.16 3.50 7.01
CA TRP A 97 9.39 3.39 7.79
C TRP A 97 10.02 2.01 7.68
N SER A 98 11.32 1.91 7.96
CA SER A 98 12.04 0.64 8.07
C SER A 98 12.38 0.33 9.53
N GLY A 99 12.44 -0.96 9.87
CA GLY A 99 12.72 -1.43 11.24
C GLY A 99 11.48 -1.65 12.11
N SER A 100 11.69 -2.13 13.34
CA SER A 100 10.62 -2.54 14.26
C SER A 100 9.90 -1.39 14.97
N GLU A 101 10.46 -0.18 14.91
CA GLU A 101 9.88 1.02 15.49
C GLU A 101 9.87 2.13 14.42
N PRO A 102 8.78 2.91 14.29
CA PRO A 102 8.81 4.09 13.42
C PRO A 102 9.88 5.07 13.93
N PRO A 103 10.68 5.68 13.04
CA PRO A 103 11.65 6.67 13.46
C PRO A 103 10.93 7.81 14.19
N TYR A 104 11.48 8.25 15.32
CA TYR A 104 11.01 9.43 16.07
C TYR A 104 11.05 10.74 15.25
N GLU A 105 11.58 10.71 14.02
CA GLU A 105 11.66 11.82 13.09
C GLU A 105 10.87 11.48 11.81
N ILE A 106 9.85 12.27 11.53
CA ILE A 106 8.93 12.11 10.39
C ILE A 106 9.68 12.37 9.08
N PHE A 107 9.64 11.41 8.16
CA PHE A 107 10.10 11.57 6.77
C PHE A 107 8.90 11.71 5.82
N GLU A 108 8.98 12.76 4.99
CA GLU A 108 8.24 13.04 3.75
C GLU A 108 6.70 12.96 3.77
N SER A 109 6.04 14.12 3.74
CA SER A 109 4.61 14.22 3.46
C SER A 109 4.36 14.24 1.95
N VAL A 110 3.68 13.23 1.43
CA VAL A 110 3.21 13.26 0.05
C VAL A 110 1.74 13.66 0.01
N LYS A 111 1.43 14.71 -0.74
CA LYS A 111 0.07 15.04 -1.13
C LYS A 111 -0.34 14.24 -2.36
N ILE A 112 -1.34 13.37 -2.21
CA ILE A 112 -1.99 12.72 -3.35
C ILE A 112 -3.24 13.55 -3.67
N GLU A 113 -3.22 14.26 -4.81
CA GLU A 113 -4.40 14.95 -5.33
C GLU A 113 -5.22 13.96 -6.18
N THR A 114 -6.47 13.69 -5.77
CA THR A 114 -7.44 12.85 -6.50
C THR A 114 -8.02 13.54 -7.71
#